data_AF-A0AA93L5G5-F1
#
_entry.id   AF-A0AA93L5G5-F1
#
_cell.length_a   1.000
_cell.length_b   1.000
_cell.length_c   1.000
_cell.angle_alpha   90.00
_cell.angle_beta   90.00
_cell.angle_gamma   90.00
#
_symmetry.space_group_name_H-M   'P 1'
#
loop_
_entity.id
_entity.type
_entity.pdbx_description
1 polymer ?
#
loop_
_entity_poly.entity_id
_entity_poly.type
_entity_poly.pdbx_seq_one_letter_code
_entity_poly.pdbx_strand_id
1 'polypeptide(L)' 'MTAASDSAADGAYGFVLATRDRTHGLSFWSNEYGFGPLFNATVFSEAEAGTLDVPIADDEPEWLAMPAPLGTGVRP' A
#
# COMPACT_ATOMS: atom_id res chain seq x y z
N MET A 1 6.09 13.42 22.12
CA MET A 1 6.88 12.91 20.99
C MET A 1 5.96 12.93 19.78
N THR A 2 5.90 14.06 19.10
CA THR A 2 4.95 14.33 18.01
C THR A 2 5.46 13.60 16.79
N ALA A 3 4.83 12.48 16.43
CA ALA A 3 5.00 11.93 15.09
C ALA A 3 4.54 13.01 14.12
N ALA A 4 5.45 13.52 13.30
CA ALA A 4 5.08 14.31 12.15
C ALA A 4 4.32 13.36 11.21
N SER A 5 3.00 13.28 11.39
CA SER A 5 2.11 12.75 10.37
C SER A 5 2.19 13.74 9.22
N ASP A 6 3.11 13.46 8.29
CA ASP A 6 3.24 14.13 7.01
C ASP A 6 2.05 13.73 6.13
N SER A 7 0.86 14.17 6.55
CA SER A 7 -0.43 13.84 5.93
C SER A 7 -0.57 14.40 4.50
N ALA A 8 0.42 15.14 4.01
CA ALA A 8 0.48 15.65 2.64
C ALA A 8 1.30 14.75 1.69
N ALA A 9 2.14 13.86 2.23
CA ALA A 9 2.89 12.86 1.46
C ALA A 9 2.25 11.46 1.48
N ASP A 10 1.34 11.19 2.42
CA ASP A 10 0.59 9.93 2.50
C ASP A 10 -0.20 9.69 1.21
N GLY A 11 0.31 8.80 0.34
CA GLY A 11 -0.36 8.39 -0.89
C GLY A 11 0.01 9.20 -2.14
N ALA A 12 0.95 10.15 -2.06
CA ALA A 12 1.46 10.87 -3.24
C ALA A 12 2.04 9.92 -4.31
N TYR A 13 2.46 8.73 -3.89
CA TYR A 13 3.00 7.67 -4.73
C TYR A 13 2.05 6.49 -4.89
N GLY A 14 0.78 6.69 -4.53
CA GLY A 14 -0.29 5.70 -4.55
C GLY A 14 -0.42 4.92 -3.25
N PHE A 15 -1.39 4.01 -3.26
CA PHE A 15 -1.77 3.14 -2.16
C PHE A 15 -1.69 1.69 -2.60
N VAL A 16 -1.35 0.81 -1.67
CA VAL A 16 -1.46 -0.64 -1.85
C VAL A 16 -2.44 -1.18 -0.82
N LEU A 17 -3.28 -2.12 -1.22
CA LEU A 17 -4.16 -2.81 -0.31
C LEU A 17 -3.40 -3.98 0.31
N ALA A 18 -3.26 -3.99 1.64
CA ALA A 18 -2.55 -5.02 2.38
C ALA A 18 -3.50 -5.75 3.34
N THR A 19 -3.35 -7.06 3.50
CA THR A 19 -4.03 -7.83 4.53
C THR A 19 -3.00 -8.55 5.40
N ARG A 20 -3.38 -8.87 6.63
CA ARG A 20 -2.53 -9.66 7.51
C ARG A 20 -2.54 -11.11 7.06
N ASP A 21 -1.34 -11.61 6.82
CA ASP A 21 -1.12 -13.01 6.48
C ASP A 21 -0.48 -13.71 7.67
N ARG A 22 -1.09 -14.78 8.18
CA ARG A 22 -0.57 -15.50 9.35
C ARG A 22 0.78 -16.18 9.10
N THR A 23 1.11 -16.42 7.84
CA THR A 23 2.33 -17.13 7.41
C THR A 23 3.43 -16.14 7.01
N HIS A 24 3.07 -15.05 6.34
CA HIS A 24 4.01 -14.10 5.73
C HIS A 24 4.01 -12.72 6.40
N GLY A 25 3.15 -12.49 7.38
CA GLY A 25 2.96 -11.21 8.07
C GLY A 25 2.02 -10.28 7.31
N LEU A 26 2.42 -9.84 6.12
CA LEU A 26 1.62 -8.98 5.24
C LEU A 26 1.60 -9.52 3.81
N SER A 27 0.41 -9.54 3.23
CA SER A 27 0.17 -9.85 1.82
C SER A 27 -0.51 -8.66 1.15
N PHE A 28 -0.16 -8.37 -0.10
CA PHE A 28 -0.56 -7.19 -0.85
C PHE A 28 -1.38 -7.58 -2.07
N TRP A 29 -2.45 -6.85 -2.35
CA TRP A 29 -3.37 -7.13 -3.44
C TRP A 29 -2.77 -6.81 -4.81
N SER A 30 -3.05 -7.69 -5.77
CA SER A 30 -2.77 -7.51 -7.19
C SER A 30 -4.04 -7.82 -7.99
N ASN A 31 -4.40 -6.97 -8.95
CA ASN A 31 -5.55 -7.23 -9.84
C ASN A 31 -5.36 -8.47 -10.73
N GLU A 32 -4.11 -8.90 -10.93
CA GLU A 32 -3.78 -10.04 -11.79
C GLU A 32 -3.62 -11.35 -10.99
N TYR A 33 -3.07 -11.27 -9.77
CA TYR A 33 -2.65 -12.44 -9.00
C TYR A 33 -3.33 -12.60 -7.62
N GLY A 34 -4.13 -11.61 -7.18
CA GLY A 34 -4.70 -11.58 -5.83
C GLY A 34 -3.69 -11.17 -4.75
N PHE A 35 -3.91 -11.58 -3.49
CA PHE A 35 -3.01 -11.28 -2.38
C PHE A 35 -1.68 -12.06 -2.47
N GLY A 36 -0.57 -11.34 -2.41
CA GLY A 36 0.78 -11.90 -2.52
C GLY A 36 1.89 -10.93 -2.11
N PRO A 37 3.13 -11.11 -2.61
CA PRO A 37 4.25 -10.26 -2.21
C PRO A 37 4.16 -8.84 -2.81
N LEU A 38 4.72 -7.85 -2.10
CA LEU A 38 4.65 -6.42 -2.47
C LEU A 38 5.12 -6.12 -3.91
N PHE A 39 6.11 -6.85 -4.43
CA PHE A 39 6.64 -6.58 -5.77
C PHE A 39 5.65 -6.88 -6.91
N ASN A 40 4.60 -7.68 -6.64
CA ASN A 40 3.52 -7.96 -7.57
C ASN A 40 2.24 -7.15 -7.26
N ALA A 41 2.26 -6.31 -6.22
CA ALA A 41 1.10 -5.56 -5.79
C ALA A 41 0.71 -4.51 -6.83
N THR A 42 -0.59 -4.31 -7.01
CA THR A 42 -1.11 -3.19 -7.79
C THR A 42 -1.09 -1.94 -6.92
N VAL A 43 -0.44 -0.88 -7.41
CA VAL A 43 -0.48 0.44 -6.79
C VAL A 43 -1.69 1.19 -7.35
N PHE A 44 -2.56 1.66 -6.47
CA PHE A 44 -3.77 2.39 -6.78
C PHE A 44 -3.59 3.88 -6.48
N SER A 45 -4.24 4.73 -7.26
CA SER A 45 -4.45 6.12 -6.86
C SER A 45 -5.51 6.22 -5.75
N GLU A 46 -5.58 7.36 -5.07
CA GLU A 46 -6.59 7.64 -4.03
C GLU A 46 -8.02 7.44 -4.56
N ALA A 47 -8.28 7.92 -5.78
CA ALA A 47 -9.58 7.79 -6.42
C ALA A 47 -9.94 6.32 -6.70
N GLU A 48 -8.97 5.51 -7.15
CA GLU A 48 -9.20 4.09 -7.39
C GLU A 48 -9.42 3.32 -6.09
N ALA A 49 -8.63 3.61 -5.05
CA ALA A 49 -8.77 3.00 -3.72
C ALA A 49 -10.15 3.25 -3.09
N GLY A 50 -10.73 4.44 -3.31
CA GLY A 50 -12.09 4.78 -2.86
C GLY A 50 -13.23 4.11 -3.64
N THR A 51 -12.94 3.51 -4.80
CA THR A 51 -13.93 2.83 -5.65
C THR A 51 -13.79 1.31 -5.66
N LEU A 52 -12.65 0.79 -5.21
CA LEU A 52 -12.39 -0.63 -5.21
C LEU A 52 -13.26 -1.29 -4.14
N ASP A 53 -14.14 -2.20 -4.57
CA ASP A 53 -14.89 -3.05 -3.66
C ASP A 53 -13.91 -4.08 -3.09
N VAL A 54 -13.53 -3.86 -1.83
CA VAL A 54 -12.41 -4.54 -1.21
C VAL A 54 -12.76 -6.03 -1.02
N PRO A 55 -11.96 -6.97 -1.56
CA PRO A 55 -12.30 -8.39 -1.48
C PRO A 55 -12.40 -8.86 -0.03
N ILE A 56 -13.39 -9.71 0.27
CA ILE A 56 -13.55 -10.34 1.58
C ILE A 56 -12.34 -11.26 1.82
N ALA A 57 -11.39 -10.80 2.62
CA ALA A 57 -10.24 -11.58 3.08
C ALA A 57 -10.48 -12.13 4.50
N ASP A 58 -9.64 -13.06 4.95
CA ASP A 58 -9.71 -13.64 6.30
C ASP A 58 -9.47 -12.61 7.42
N ASP A 59 -8.82 -11.50 7.10
CA ASP A 59 -8.62 -10.33 7.96
C ASP A 59 -8.95 -9.06 7.17
N GLU A 60 -9.40 -8.01 7.85
CA GLU A 60 -9.82 -6.76 7.21
C GLU A 60 -8.60 -6.13 6.51
N PRO A 61 -8.61 -6.02 5.17
CA PRO A 61 -7.49 -5.44 4.46
C PRO A 61 -7.48 -3.91 4.62
N GLU A 62 -6.28 -3.38 4.82
CA GLU A 62 -6.01 -1.96 5.09
C GLU A 62 -5.30 -1.32 3.88
N TRP A 63 -5.65 -0.08 3.58
CA TRP A 63 -4.94 0.73 2.59
C TRP A 63 -3.68 1.34 3.19
N LEU A 64 -2.53 1.05 2.57
CA LEU A 64 -1.23 1.58 2.98
C LEU A 64 -0.68 2.55 1.93
N ALA A 65 -0.28 3.74 2.36
CA ALA A 65 0.39 4.72 1.52
C ALA A 65 1.77 4.22 1.09
N MET A 66 2.08 4.34 -0.20
CA MET A 66 3.42 4.04 -0.71
C MET A 66 4.40 5.15 -0.29
N PRO A 67 5.57 4.80 0.25
CA PRO A 67 6.60 5.78 0.55
C PRO A 67 7.12 6.41 -0.74
N ALA A 68 7.73 7.58 -0.61
CA ALA A 68 8.46 8.18 -1.72
C ALA A 68 9.45 7.17 -2.31
N PRO A 69 9.51 7.03 -3.66
CA PRO A 69 10.60 6.35 -4.31
C PRO A 69 11.87 6.90 -3.72
N LEU A 70 12.81 6.01 -3.37
CA LEU A 70 14.12 6.40 -2.91
C LEU A 70 14.73 7.25 -4.03
N GLY A 71 14.57 8.56 -3.92
CA GLY A 71 15.12 9.49 -4.88
C GLY A 71 16.61 9.20 -4.93
N THR A 72 17.17 9.15 -6.13
CA THR A 72 18.62 9.10 -6.32
C THR A 72 19.20 10.34 -5.66
N GLY A 73 19.44 10.28 -4.36
CA GLY A 73 20.07 11.32 -3.58
C GLY A 73 21.52 11.37 -4.03
N VAL A 74 21.80 12.17 -5.06
CA VAL A 74 23.12 12.78 -5.20
C VAL A 74 23.30 13.60 -3.94
N ARG A 75 24.02 13.02 -2.97
CA ARG A 75 24.49 13.75 -1.81
C ARG A 75 25.56 14.74 -2.32
N PRO A 76 25.46 16.04 -2.02
CA PRO A 76 26.53 16.99 -2.33
C PRO A 76 27.80 16.68 -1.53
#